data_AF-A0A1Y1N016-F1
#
_entry.id   AF-A0A1Y1N016-F1
#
_cell.length_a   1.000
_cell.length_b   1.000
_cell.length_c   1.000
_cell.angle_alpha   90.00
_cell.angle_beta   90.00
_cell.angle_gamma   90.00
#
_symmetry.space_group_name_H-M   'P 1'
#
loop_
_entity.id
_entity.type
_entity.pdbx_description
1 polymer ?
#
loop_
_entity_poly.entity_id
_entity_poly.type
_entity_poly.pdbx_seq_one_letter_code
_entity_poly.pdbx_strand_id
1 'polypeptide(L)'
;RVEVEDWKRRDNPITRLRKWMEAKGCWDETKEKEARDSLRKEILKGFSEAEKEKKPALRTMFEDVYEELTPDLKAQIKELRGMLDKYPDEYDFSEYDGGKESLKV
;
A
#
# COMPACT_ATOMS: atom_id res chain seq x y z
N ARG A 1 6.59 -26.03 15.38
CA ARG A 1 6.76 -24.79 16.20
C ARG A 1 8.20 -24.63 16.71
N VAL A 2 8.88 -25.70 17.13
CA VAL A 2 10.30 -25.65 17.60
C VAL A 2 11.26 -25.18 16.50
N GLU A 3 11.06 -25.64 15.27
CA GLU A 3 11.97 -25.35 14.14
C GLU A 3 12.08 -23.86 13.77
N VAL A 4 10.95 -23.13 13.65
CA VAL A 4 10.95 -21.70 13.27
C VAL A 4 11.62 -20.82 14.34
N GLU A 5 11.44 -21.15 15.61
CA GLU A 5 12.06 -20.41 16.71
C GLU A 5 13.57 -20.69 16.80
N ASP A 6 14.00 -21.92 16.48
CA ASP A 6 15.42 -22.25 16.38
C ASP A 6 16.10 -21.47 15.24
N TRP A 7 15.45 -21.31 14.08
CA TRP A 7 15.97 -20.49 12.98
C TRP A 7 16.06 -19.00 13.35
N LYS A 8 15.04 -18.43 14.00
CA LYS A 8 15.09 -17.04 14.48
C LYS A 8 16.20 -16.77 15.49
N ARG A 9 16.56 -17.77 16.29
CA ARG A 9 17.64 -17.65 17.30
C ARG A 9 19.02 -17.92 16.73
N ARG A 10 19.15 -18.94 15.88
CA ARG A 10 20.44 -19.44 15.39
C ARG A 10 20.92 -18.72 14.13
N ASP A 11 20.02 -18.35 13.23
CA ASP A 11 20.38 -17.78 11.93
C ASP A 11 19.50 -16.59 11.54
N ASN A 12 19.53 -15.55 12.38
CA ASN A 12 18.91 -14.27 12.06
C ASN A 12 19.92 -13.34 11.37
N PRO A 13 19.70 -12.93 10.11
CA PRO A 13 20.63 -12.09 9.36
C PRO A 13 20.84 -10.72 10.01
N ILE A 14 19.80 -10.15 10.64
CA ILE A 14 19.87 -8.86 11.33
C ILE A 14 20.79 -8.99 12.54
N THR A 15 20.61 -10.03 13.36
CA THR A 15 21.47 -10.28 14.53
C THR A 15 22.92 -10.57 14.13
N ARG A 16 23.13 -11.34 13.05
CA ARG A 16 24.46 -11.64 12.53
C ARG A 16 25.20 -10.38 12.07
N LEU A 17 24.52 -9.52 11.31
CA LEU A 17 25.06 -8.24 10.86
C LEU A 17 25.37 -7.33 12.03
N ARG A 18 24.43 -7.20 12.99
CA ARG A 18 24.61 -6.37 14.18
C ARG A 18 25.87 -6.74 14.97
N LYS A 19 26.06 -8.04 15.28
CA LYS A 19 27.26 -8.52 15.98
C LYS A 19 28.55 -8.16 15.24
N TRP A 20 28.54 -8.28 13.91
CA TRP A 20 29.69 -7.89 13.09
C TRP A 20 29.95 -6.38 13.14
N MET A 21 28.91 -5.54 13.09
CA MET A 21 29.05 -4.08 13.16
C MET A 21 29.51 -3.60 14.55
N GLU A 22 29.02 -4.23 15.62
CA GLU A 22 29.48 -3.99 17.00
C GLU A 22 30.96 -4.37 17.15
N ALA A 23 31.38 -5.52 16.61
CA ALA A 23 32.79 -5.92 16.59
C ALA A 23 33.69 -4.99 15.78
N LYS A 24 33.12 -4.26 14.80
CA LYS A 24 33.81 -3.21 14.04
C LYS A 24 33.77 -1.84 14.71
N GLY A 25 33.08 -1.68 15.83
CA GLY A 25 32.93 -0.42 16.55
C GLY A 25 32.06 0.62 15.83
N CYS A 26 31.37 0.25 14.75
CA CYS A 26 30.49 1.17 14.01
C CYS A 26 29.03 1.10 14.48
N TRP A 27 28.66 0.14 15.34
CA TRP A 27 27.34 -0.01 15.95
C TRP A 27 27.40 -0.22 17.46
N ASP A 28 26.34 0.18 18.16
CA ASP A 28 26.18 0.05 19.61
C ASP A 28 24.68 0.10 19.99
N GLU A 29 24.38 -0.11 21.27
CA GLU A 29 22.99 -0.13 21.78
C GLU A 29 22.29 1.24 21.65
N THR A 30 23.02 2.34 21.73
CA THR A 30 22.46 3.69 21.56
C THR A 30 21.96 3.88 20.13
N LYS A 31 22.80 3.56 19.15
CA LYS A 31 22.46 3.61 17.72
C LYS A 31 21.33 2.64 17.37
N GLU A 32 21.31 1.44 17.97
CA GLU A 32 20.19 0.51 17.78
C GLU A 32 18.87 1.13 18.23
N LYS A 33 18.84 1.70 19.45
CA LYS A 33 17.64 2.29 20.01
C LYS A 33 17.17 3.48 19.17
N GLU A 34 18.09 4.37 18.81
CA GLU A 34 17.79 5.53 17.95
C GLU A 34 17.23 5.10 16.59
N ALA A 35 17.84 4.11 15.94
CA ALA A 35 17.38 3.58 14.66
C ALA A 35 16.00 2.92 14.78
N ARG A 36 15.74 2.14 15.84
CA ARG A 36 14.41 1.54 16.05
C ARG A 36 13.34 2.60 16.26
N ASP A 37 13.63 3.61 17.07
CA ASP A 37 12.69 4.68 17.38
C ASP A 37 12.41 5.55 16.14
N SER A 38 13.43 5.86 15.32
CA SER A 38 13.26 6.62 14.07
C SER A 38 12.48 5.81 13.03
N LEU A 39 12.88 4.57 12.77
CA LEU A 39 12.22 3.70 11.80
C LEU A 39 10.75 3.45 12.18
N ARG A 40 10.45 3.27 13.47
CA ARG A 40 9.06 3.14 13.91
C ARG A 40 8.23 4.38 13.59
N LYS A 41 8.79 5.58 13.81
CA LYS A 41 8.11 6.84 13.48
C LYS A 41 7.89 6.97 11.98
N GLU A 42 8.89 6.62 11.17
CA GLU A 42 8.79 6.64 9.70
C GLU A 42 7.72 5.67 9.18
N ILE A 43 7.70 4.44 9.70
CA ILE A 43 6.68 3.44 9.34
C ILE A 43 5.28 3.91 9.71
N LEU A 44 5.08 4.41 10.93
CA LEU A 44 3.76 4.90 11.36
C LEU A 44 3.32 6.12 10.55
N LYS A 45 4.25 7.01 10.20
CA LYS A 45 3.97 8.14 9.30
C LYS A 45 3.51 7.64 7.94
N GLY A 46 4.25 6.74 7.29
CA GLY A 46 3.88 6.17 6.00
C GLY A 46 2.55 5.43 6.03
N PHE A 47 2.27 4.71 7.12
CA PHE A 47 0.98 4.05 7.33
C PHE A 47 -0.17 5.07 7.40
N SER A 48 -0.02 6.13 8.21
CA SER A 48 -1.04 7.18 8.33
C SER A 48 -1.20 8.02 7.07
N GLU A 49 -0.16 8.14 6.24
CA GLU A 49 -0.26 8.77 4.91
C GLU A 49 -1.07 7.88 3.97
N ALA A 50 -0.73 6.59 3.89
CA ALA A 50 -1.44 5.61 3.06
C ALA A 50 -2.92 5.44 3.45
N GLU A 51 -3.26 5.46 4.75
CA GLU A 51 -4.66 5.38 5.20
C GLU A 51 -5.51 6.58 4.79
N LYS A 52 -4.88 7.74 4.54
CA LYS A 52 -5.57 8.95 4.09
C LYS A 52 -5.69 9.03 2.58
N GLU A 53 -4.92 8.23 1.85
CA GLU A 53 -5.02 8.17 0.41
C GLU A 53 -6.37 7.59 0.01
N LYS A 54 -6.99 8.22 -0.99
CA LYS A 54 -8.19 7.67 -1.59
C LYS A 54 -7.84 6.40 -2.36
N LYS A 55 -8.81 5.49 -2.44
CA LYS A 55 -8.76 4.36 -3.37
C LYS A 55 -8.58 4.88 -4.80
N PRO A 56 -7.97 4.09 -5.71
CA PRO A 56 -7.82 4.48 -7.11
C PRO A 56 -9.15 4.91 -7.72
N ALA A 57 -9.11 5.76 -8.74
CA ALA A 57 -10.31 6.18 -9.46
C ALA A 57 -11.12 4.98 -9.99
N LEU A 58 -12.46 5.04 -9.99
CA LEU A 58 -13.28 3.93 -10.47
C LEU A 58 -12.93 3.53 -11.91
N ARG A 59 -12.54 4.49 -12.76
CA ARG A 59 -12.14 4.23 -14.15
C ARG A 59 -10.98 3.25 -14.27
N THR A 60 -10.08 3.17 -13.29
CA THR A 60 -8.89 2.32 -13.36
C THR A 60 -9.25 0.84 -13.44
N MET A 61 -10.48 0.42 -13.07
CA MET A 61 -10.93 -0.96 -13.26
C MET A 61 -11.05 -1.38 -14.73
N PHE A 62 -11.14 -0.42 -15.66
CA PHE A 62 -11.24 -0.63 -17.10
C PHE A 62 -9.96 -0.30 -17.86
N GLU A 63 -9.01 0.38 -17.20
CA GLU A 63 -7.71 0.74 -17.75
C GLU A 63 -6.73 -0.44 -17.63
N ASP A 64 -5.63 -0.40 -18.37
CA ASP A 64 -4.58 -1.42 -18.40
C ASP A 64 -5.02 -2.86 -18.79
N VAL A 65 -6.27 -3.03 -19.27
CA VAL A 65 -6.76 -4.29 -19.87
C VAL A 65 -6.16 -4.50 -21.26
N TYR A 66 -6.04 -3.41 -22.03
CA TYR A 66 -5.38 -3.31 -23.32
C TYR A 66 -4.54 -2.04 -23.34
N GLU A 67 -3.65 -1.91 -24.33
CA GLU A 67 -2.86 -0.68 -24.54
C GLU A 67 -3.75 0.56 -24.67
N GLU A 68 -4.88 0.43 -25.37
CA GLU A 68 -5.88 1.47 -25.49
C GLU A 68 -7.28 0.98 -25.09
N LEU A 69 -8.08 1.87 -24.51
CA LEU A 69 -9.48 1.58 -24.21
C LEU A 69 -10.27 1.29 -25.48
N THR A 70 -10.72 0.04 -25.60
CA THR A 70 -11.58 -0.41 -26.70
C THR A 70 -12.94 0.30 -26.66
N PRO A 71 -13.67 0.36 -27.79
CA PRO A 71 -15.02 0.92 -27.82
C PRO A 71 -15.97 0.26 -26.82
N ASP A 72 -15.87 -1.06 -26.63
CA ASP A 72 -16.70 -1.81 -25.68
C ASP A 72 -16.40 -1.43 -24.23
N LEU A 73 -15.12 -1.26 -23.86
CA LEU A 73 -14.75 -0.78 -22.52
C LEU A 73 -15.26 0.65 -22.28
N LYS A 74 -15.19 1.53 -23.28
CA LYS A 74 -15.77 2.88 -23.20
C LYS A 74 -17.29 2.85 -23.01
N ALA A 75 -17.98 1.89 -23.63
CA ALA A 75 -19.42 1.70 -23.44
C ALA A 75 -19.73 1.20 -22.01
N GLN A 76 -18.97 0.23 -21.50
CA GLN A 76 -19.13 -0.29 -20.13
C GLN A 76 -18.88 0.78 -19.06
N ILE A 77 -17.90 1.68 -19.26
CA ILE A 77 -17.66 2.82 -18.36
C ILE A 77 -18.91 3.71 -18.29
N LYS A 78 -19.54 4.00 -19.46
CA LYS A 78 -20.77 4.81 -19.52
C LYS A 78 -21.95 4.11 -18.85
N GLU A 79 -22.08 2.79 -19.02
CA GLU A 79 -23.11 1.99 -18.38
C GLU A 79 -22.99 2.03 -16.86
N LEU A 80 -21.79 1.80 -16.32
CA LEU A 80 -21.54 1.89 -14.88
C LEU A 80 -21.88 3.28 -14.35
N ARG A 81 -21.46 4.34 -15.05
CA ARG A 81 -21.82 5.71 -14.66
C ARG A 81 -23.34 5.90 -14.58
N GLY A 82 -24.07 5.44 -15.60
CA GLY A 82 -25.53 5.52 -15.63
C GLY A 82 -26.19 4.72 -14.50
N MET A 83 -25.64 3.57 -14.13
CA MET A 83 -26.10 2.78 -12.98
C MET A 83 -25.92 3.53 -11.66
N LEU A 84 -24.76 4.16 -11.43
CA LEU A 84 -24.49 4.95 -10.23
C LEU A 84 -25.37 6.21 -10.15
N ASP A 85 -25.70 6.83 -11.29
CA ASP A 85 -26.62 7.96 -11.32
C ASP A 85 -28.07 7.54 -11.03
N LYS A 86 -28.47 6.33 -11.41
CA LYS A 86 -29.80 5.77 -11.13
C LYS A 86 -29.95 5.29 -9.69
N TYR A 87 -28.88 4.80 -9.08
CA TYR A 87 -28.87 4.24 -7.72
C TYR A 87 -27.76 4.87 -6.85
N PRO A 88 -27.85 6.18 -6.53
CA PRO A 88 -26.79 6.90 -5.85
C PRO A 88 -26.58 6.47 -4.39
N ASP A 89 -27.61 5.93 -3.73
CA ASP A 89 -27.57 5.58 -2.30
C ASP A 89 -27.09 4.14 -2.04
N GLU A 90 -26.95 3.32 -3.09
CA GLU A 90 -26.58 1.89 -2.98
C GLU A 90 -25.06 1.67 -2.92
N TYR A 91 -24.26 2.66 -3.32
CA TYR A 91 -22.81 2.54 -3.41
C TYR A 91 -22.09 3.78 -2.87
N ASP A 92 -21.19 3.58 -1.91
CA ASP A 92 -20.28 4.62 -1.46
C ASP A 92 -19.02 4.67 -2.33
N PHE A 93 -18.87 5.76 -3.08
CA PHE A 93 -17.71 6.06 -3.91
C PHE A 93 -16.93 7.29 -3.43
N SER A 94 -17.19 7.78 -2.21
CA SER A 94 -16.50 8.94 -1.62
C SER A 94 -15.03 8.66 -1.31
N GLU A 95 -14.73 7.39 -1.01
CA GLU A 95 -13.37 6.88 -0.74
C GLU A 95 -12.51 6.76 -2.00
N TYR A 96 -13.10 6.84 -3.20
CA TYR A 96 -12.39 6.69 -4.47
C TYR A 96 -11.99 8.05 -5.05
N ASP A 97 -10.82 8.13 -5.66
CA ASP A 97 -10.37 9.36 -6.31
C ASP A 97 -11.29 9.76 -7.46
N GLY A 98 -11.71 11.02 -7.48
CA GLY A 98 -12.74 11.53 -8.40
C GLY A 98 -14.14 10.91 -8.25
N GLY A 99 -14.36 9.91 -7.37
CA GLY A 99 -15.64 9.23 -7.17
C GLY A 99 -16.30 8.81 -8.49
N LYS A 100 -17.61 9.02 -8.63
CA LYS A 100 -18.34 8.79 -9.88
C LYS A 100 -17.86 9.66 -11.05
N GLU A 101 -17.26 10.81 -10.77
CA GLU A 101 -16.78 11.74 -11.81
C GLU A 101 -15.55 11.21 -12.54
N SER A 102 -14.82 10.26 -11.94
CA SER A 102 -13.75 9.55 -12.63
C SER A 102 -14.21 8.77 -13.87
N LEU A 103 -15.50 8.40 -13.96
CA LEU A 103 -16.06 7.63 -15.08
C LEU A 103 -16.45 8.49 -16.30
N LYS A 104 -16.02 9.75 -16.38
CA LYS A 104 -16.22 10.56 -17.60
C LYS A 104 -15.23 10.09 -18.68
N VAL A 105 -15.75 9.73 -19.86
CA VAL A 105 -14.97 9.33 -21.05
C VAL A 105 -15.12 10.38 -22.12
#